data_AF-A0A366HP92-F1
#
_entry.id   AF-A0A366HP92-F1
#
_cell.length_a   1.000
_cell.length_b   1.000
_cell.length_c   1.000
_cell.angle_alpha   90.00
_cell.angle_beta   90.00
_cell.angle_gamma   90.00
#
_symmetry.space_group_name_H-M   'P 1'
#
loop_
_entity.id
_entity.type
_entity.pdbx_description
1 polymer ?
#
loop_
_entity_poly.entity_id
_entity_poly.type
_entity_poly.pdbx_seq_one_letter_code
_entity_poly.pdbx_strand_id
1 'polypeptide(L)'
;MSVQNTATSDPAFLARLESWVRSAGEILVLIRYAYSGGAKSFEFFSSFRELASRIEKLPPLTSVIAFRLPQLPLRGVVTDDFISQCLADIPDGPEYLVVELARRTAGSQSWFHFDSGESHEELKVSLEYSRDALVAVGLWPDWLYDNNDVTSAIVPDASGSVKGGAY
;
A
#
# COMPACT_ATOMS: atom_id res chain seq x y z
N MET A 1 0.32 -23.86 3.86
CA MET A 1 -0.74 -23.50 2.90
C MET A 1 -0.11 -22.62 1.84
N SER A 2 -0.30 -22.97 0.56
CA SER A 2 0.44 -22.40 -0.57
C SER A 2 0.04 -20.95 -0.83
N VAL A 3 1.04 -20.07 -0.97
CA VAL A 3 0.88 -18.78 -1.66
C VAL A 3 0.30 -19.10 -3.04
N GLN A 4 -0.84 -18.51 -3.39
CA GLN A 4 -1.38 -18.66 -4.74
C GLN A 4 -0.46 -17.92 -5.71
N ASN A 5 0.03 -18.62 -6.72
CA ASN A 5 0.84 -18.05 -7.81
C ASN A 5 -0.07 -17.38 -8.85
N THR A 6 -0.94 -16.46 -8.42
CA THR A 6 -1.82 -15.69 -9.31
C THR A 6 -0.99 -14.65 -10.06
N ALA A 7 -1.12 -14.60 -11.39
CA ALA A 7 -0.48 -13.58 -12.20
C ALA A 7 -1.26 -12.26 -12.12
N THR A 8 -0.57 -11.12 -12.15
CA THR A 8 -1.27 -9.81 -12.23
C THR A 8 -2.06 -9.62 -13.52
N SER A 9 -1.79 -10.42 -14.56
CA SER A 9 -2.55 -10.49 -15.80
C SER A 9 -3.76 -11.44 -15.75
N ASP A 10 -3.99 -12.12 -14.63
CA ASP A 10 -5.14 -13.00 -14.47
C ASP A 10 -6.46 -12.21 -14.56
N PRO A 11 -7.40 -12.60 -15.46
CA PRO A 11 -8.64 -11.85 -15.64
C PRO A 11 -9.52 -11.78 -14.39
N ALA A 12 -9.52 -12.81 -13.53
CA ALA A 12 -10.31 -12.82 -12.30
C ALA A 12 -9.72 -11.88 -11.25
N PHE A 13 -8.38 -11.81 -11.16
CA PHE A 13 -7.70 -10.81 -10.33
C PHE A 13 -8.02 -9.38 -10.80
N LEU A 14 -7.88 -9.10 -12.10
CA LEU A 14 -8.17 -7.77 -12.65
C LEU A 14 -9.64 -7.37 -12.49
N ALA A 15 -10.57 -8.27 -12.78
CA ALA A 15 -12.00 -8.02 -12.58
C ALA A 15 -12.36 -7.76 -11.11
N ARG A 16 -11.66 -8.42 -10.17
CA ARG A 16 -11.82 -8.18 -8.74
C ARG A 16 -11.35 -6.78 -8.36
N LEU A 17 -10.16 -6.35 -8.81
CA LEU A 17 -9.66 -5.00 -8.58
C LEU A 17 -10.60 -3.93 -9.15
N GLU A 18 -11.08 -4.11 -10.38
CA GLU A 18 -12.02 -3.18 -11.01
C GLU A 18 -13.32 -3.06 -10.19
N SER A 19 -13.87 -4.19 -9.75
CA SER A 19 -15.05 -4.22 -8.90
C SER A 19 -14.83 -3.48 -7.59
N TRP A 20 -13.68 -3.69 -6.94
CA TRP A 20 -13.36 -3.04 -5.67
C TRP A 20 -13.21 -1.54 -5.82
N VAL A 21 -12.41 -1.06 -6.78
CA VAL A 21 -12.27 0.39 -7.05
C VAL A 21 -13.62 1.02 -7.34
N ARG A 22 -14.45 0.39 -8.18
CA ARG A 22 -15.79 0.92 -8.51
C ARG A 22 -16.71 0.99 -7.29
N SER A 23 -16.62 0.03 -6.37
CA SER A 23 -17.51 -0.05 -5.20
C SER A 23 -17.07 0.83 -4.03
N ALA A 24 -15.75 0.92 -3.77
CA ALA A 24 -15.19 1.65 -2.64
C ALA A 24 -14.83 3.09 -3.00
N GLY A 25 -14.71 3.42 -4.29
CA GLY A 25 -14.24 4.71 -4.79
C GLY A 25 -12.72 4.88 -4.73
N GLU A 26 -12.05 4.20 -3.81
CA GLU A 26 -10.60 4.14 -3.67
C GLU A 26 -10.19 2.84 -2.98
N ILE A 27 -9.05 2.27 -3.37
CA ILE A 27 -8.43 1.15 -2.64
C ILE A 27 -6.96 1.42 -2.37
N LEU A 28 -6.45 0.84 -1.29
CA LEU A 28 -5.01 0.78 -1.01
C LEU A 28 -4.39 -0.42 -1.72
N VAL A 29 -3.19 -0.24 -2.27
CA VAL A 29 -2.38 -1.30 -2.86
C VAL A 29 -0.98 -1.27 -2.25
N LEU A 30 -0.57 -2.39 -1.66
CA LEU A 30 0.80 -2.67 -1.25
C LEU A 30 1.56 -3.32 -2.41
N ILE A 31 2.66 -2.70 -2.81
CA ILE A 31 3.56 -3.16 -3.86
C ILE A 31 4.87 -3.57 -3.21
N ARG A 32 5.27 -4.84 -3.32
CA ARG A 32 6.55 -5.35 -2.80
C ARG A 32 7.46 -5.68 -3.97
N TYR A 33 8.66 -5.10 -4.00
CA TYR A 33 9.60 -5.29 -5.11
C TYR A 33 10.57 -6.44 -4.82
N ALA A 34 10.68 -7.39 -5.75
CA ALA A 34 11.60 -8.51 -5.58
C ALA A 34 13.06 -8.04 -5.57
N TYR A 35 13.90 -8.77 -4.82
CA TYR A 35 15.36 -8.55 -4.76
C TYR A 35 15.79 -7.12 -4.41
N SER A 36 14.90 -6.36 -3.75
CA SER A 36 15.09 -4.94 -3.47
C SER A 36 15.28 -4.65 -1.98
N GLY A 37 15.77 -5.62 -1.20
CA GLY A 37 16.05 -5.46 0.22
C GLY A 37 14.82 -5.10 1.07
N GLY A 38 13.65 -5.64 0.72
CA GLY A 38 12.40 -5.33 1.42
C GLY A 38 11.71 -4.04 0.97
N ALA A 39 12.20 -3.38 -0.08
CA ALA A 39 11.54 -2.20 -0.64
C ALA A 39 10.07 -2.47 -0.99
N LYS A 40 9.21 -1.56 -0.56
CA LYS A 40 7.76 -1.62 -0.76
C LYS A 40 7.20 -0.22 -0.99
N SER A 41 5.99 -0.15 -1.52
CA SER A 41 5.23 1.08 -1.68
C SER A 41 3.78 0.85 -1.31
N PHE A 42 3.16 1.87 -0.72
CA PHE A 42 1.74 1.94 -0.45
C PHE A 42 1.15 3.00 -1.37
N GLU A 43 0.24 2.60 -2.26
CA GLU A 43 -0.32 3.48 -3.28
C GLU A 43 -1.86 3.40 -3.25
N PHE A 44 -2.53 4.55 -3.27
CA PHE A 44 -3.99 4.62 -3.37
C PHE A 44 -4.43 4.77 -4.83
N PHE A 45 -5.50 4.07 -5.21
CA PHE A 45 -6.07 4.15 -6.55
C PHE A 45 -7.58 4.35 -6.49
N SER A 46 -8.05 5.44 -7.10
CA SER A 46 -9.48 5.73 -7.31
C SER A 46 -9.98 5.36 -8.70
N SER A 47 -9.08 4.86 -9.56
CA SER A 47 -9.37 4.47 -10.93
C SER A 47 -8.72 3.14 -11.28
N PHE A 48 -9.51 2.19 -11.77
CA PHE A 48 -8.98 0.91 -12.24
C PHE A 48 -8.02 1.10 -13.42
N ARG A 49 -8.26 2.10 -14.28
CA ARG A 49 -7.37 2.42 -15.39
C ARG A 49 -5.97 2.82 -14.91
N GLU A 50 -5.89 3.62 -13.85
CA GLU A 50 -4.60 4.05 -13.28
C GLU A 50 -3.89 2.88 -12.61
N LEU A 51 -4.63 2.06 -11.85
CA LEU A 51 -4.11 0.85 -11.23
C LEU A 51 -3.57 -0.15 -12.28
N ALA A 52 -4.33 -0.44 -13.33
CA ALA A 52 -3.90 -1.31 -14.42
C ALA A 52 -2.64 -0.77 -15.10
N SER A 53 -2.60 0.52 -15.42
CA SER A 53 -1.41 1.16 -16.02
C SER A 53 -0.20 1.14 -15.07
N ARG A 54 -0.41 1.20 -13.75
CA ARG A 54 0.65 1.03 -12.76
C ARG A 54 1.19 -0.38 -12.78
N ILE A 55 0.32 -1.39 -12.75
CA ILE A 55 0.66 -2.82 -12.74
C ILE A 55 1.50 -3.19 -13.96
N GLU A 56 1.13 -2.70 -15.16
CA GLU A 56 1.87 -2.95 -16.41
C GLU A 56 3.32 -2.44 -16.38
N LYS A 57 3.60 -1.42 -15.55
CA LYS A 57 4.92 -0.80 -15.42
C LYS A 57 5.75 -1.39 -14.27
N LEU A 58 5.18 -2.32 -13.51
CA LEU A 58 5.90 -2.94 -12.40
C LEU A 58 6.97 -3.89 -12.92
N PRO A 59 8.15 -3.94 -12.26
CA PRO A 59 9.16 -4.93 -12.59
C PRO A 59 8.63 -6.36 -12.48
N PRO A 60 9.19 -7.31 -13.24
CA PRO A 60 8.91 -8.73 -13.06
C PRO A 60 9.08 -9.18 -11.62
N LEU A 61 8.28 -10.17 -11.21
CA LEU A 61 8.27 -10.69 -9.84
C LEU A 61 7.99 -9.59 -8.80
N THR A 62 7.17 -8.60 -9.10
CA THR A 62 6.65 -7.67 -8.10
C THR A 62 5.33 -8.21 -7.54
N SER A 63 5.15 -8.16 -6.22
CA SER A 63 3.92 -8.62 -5.57
C SER A 63 3.01 -7.43 -5.38
N VAL A 64 1.77 -7.58 -5.85
CA VAL A 64 0.71 -6.59 -5.76
C VAL A 64 -0.34 -7.16 -4.83
N ILE A 65 -0.54 -6.51 -3.68
CA ILE A 65 -1.59 -6.85 -2.73
C ILE A 65 -2.57 -5.68 -2.65
N ALA A 66 -3.85 -5.95 -2.89
CA ALA A 66 -4.89 -4.94 -2.81
C ALA A 66 -5.82 -5.20 -1.63
N PHE A 67 -6.31 -4.12 -1.02
CA PHE A 67 -7.25 -4.15 0.10
C PHE A 67 -8.60 -3.59 -0.36
N ARG A 68 -9.66 -4.38 -0.20
CA ARG A 68 -11.02 -3.99 -0.58
C ARG A 68 -11.57 -2.90 0.33
N LEU A 69 -11.41 -3.08 1.63
CA LEU A 69 -11.95 -2.16 2.63
C LEU A 69 -11.07 -0.92 2.73
N PRO A 70 -11.65 0.28 2.99
CA PRO A 70 -10.88 1.49 3.21
C PRO A 70 -9.80 1.27 4.28
N GLN A 71 -8.56 1.60 3.92
CA GLN A 71 -7.40 1.54 4.81
C GLN A 71 -6.97 2.95 5.17
N LEU A 72 -6.33 3.09 6.34
CA LEU A 72 -5.77 4.34 6.84
C LEU A 72 -6.84 5.45 6.95
N PRO A 73 -7.80 5.29 7.90
CA PRO A 73 -9.01 6.11 7.95
C PRO A 73 -8.75 7.57 8.35
N LEU A 74 -7.65 7.86 9.05
CA LEU A 74 -7.30 9.22 9.43
C LEU A 74 -6.60 9.90 8.26
N ARG A 75 -7.16 11.01 7.77
CA ARG A 75 -6.60 11.76 6.64
C ARG A 75 -6.56 13.24 6.94
N GLY A 76 -5.44 13.88 6.64
CA GLY A 76 -5.28 15.30 6.92
C GLY A 76 -3.88 15.81 6.62
N VAL A 77 -3.77 17.13 6.61
CA VAL A 77 -2.47 17.81 6.60
C VAL A 77 -1.88 17.67 8.00
N VAL A 78 -0.59 17.33 8.09
CA VAL A 78 0.05 17.14 9.40
C VAL A 78 0.26 18.49 10.11
N THR A 79 -0.69 18.80 10.98
CA THR A 79 -0.66 19.90 11.97
C THR A 79 -0.56 19.32 13.39
N ASP A 80 -0.32 20.17 14.40
CA ASP A 80 -0.32 19.72 15.80
C ASP A 80 -1.68 19.11 16.23
N ASP A 81 -2.78 19.66 15.72
CA ASP A 81 -4.12 19.12 15.94
C ASP A 81 -4.28 17.74 15.29
N PHE A 82 -3.78 17.56 14.06
CA PHE A 82 -3.82 16.26 13.38
C PHE A 82 -2.97 15.21 14.09
N ILE A 83 -1.77 15.58 14.57
CA ILE A 83 -0.92 14.70 15.38
C ILE A 83 -1.67 14.28 16.65
N SER A 84 -2.28 15.23 17.34
CA SER A 84 -3.05 14.96 18.56
C SER A 84 -4.23 14.00 18.29
N GLN A 85 -4.93 14.17 17.17
CA GLN A 85 -5.99 13.24 16.74
C GLN A 85 -5.45 11.83 16.48
N CYS A 86 -4.33 11.71 15.75
CA CYS A 86 -3.72 10.42 15.47
C CYS A 86 -3.30 9.68 16.74
N LEU A 87 -2.68 10.38 17.71
CA LEU A 87 -2.26 9.79 18.98
C LEU A 87 -3.45 9.38 19.87
N ALA A 88 -4.62 10.03 19.71
CA ALA A 88 -5.83 9.65 20.44
C ALA A 88 -6.53 8.42 19.83
N ASP A 89 -6.54 8.30 18.50
CA ASP A 89 -7.32 7.29 17.79
C ASP A 89 -6.53 6.01 17.46
N ILE A 90 -5.23 6.11 17.26
CA ILE A 90 -4.36 4.95 17.01
C ILE A 90 -3.90 4.42 18.37
N PRO A 91 -4.16 3.15 18.71
CA PRO A 91 -3.67 2.57 19.97
C PRO A 91 -2.13 2.47 19.98
N ASP A 92 -1.54 2.63 21.15
CA ASP A 92 -0.12 2.38 21.39
C ASP A 92 0.16 0.87 21.43
N GLY A 93 1.24 0.41 20.79
CA GLY A 93 1.68 -1.00 20.73
C GLY A 93 1.51 -1.69 19.37
N PRO A 94 0.34 -1.66 18.71
CA PRO A 94 0.18 -2.22 17.36
C PRO A 94 0.94 -1.43 16.29
N GLU A 95 1.44 -2.12 15.25
CA GLU A 95 2.12 -1.47 14.13
C GLU A 95 1.17 -0.48 13.41
N TYR A 96 1.58 0.78 13.30
CA TYR A 96 0.89 1.81 12.53
C TYR A 96 1.50 1.96 11.14
N LEU A 97 0.79 2.67 10.27
CA LEU A 97 1.28 3.08 8.95
C LEU A 97 0.88 4.53 8.67
N VAL A 98 1.85 5.36 8.29
CA VAL A 98 1.67 6.71 7.76
C VAL A 98 2.06 6.69 6.29
N VAL A 99 1.20 7.20 5.39
CA VAL A 99 1.47 7.30 3.95
C VAL A 99 1.23 8.73 3.49
N GLU A 100 2.21 9.36 2.85
CA GLU A 100 2.03 10.64 2.16
C GLU A 100 1.20 10.44 0.88
N LEU A 101 0.19 11.29 0.69
CA LEU A 101 -0.70 11.24 -0.48
C LEU A 101 -0.14 12.00 -1.69
N ALA A 102 0.91 12.80 -1.47
CA ALA A 102 1.70 13.40 -2.53
C ALA A 102 3.00 12.62 -2.71
N ARG A 103 3.48 12.55 -3.96
CA ARG A 103 4.78 11.93 -4.22
C ARG A 103 5.90 12.90 -3.83
N ARG A 104 6.92 12.36 -3.16
CA ARG A 104 8.22 13.03 -3.05
C ARG A 104 8.97 12.92 -4.39
N THR A 105 9.83 13.89 -4.65
CA THR A 105 10.68 13.90 -5.85
C THR A 105 12.11 14.24 -5.46
N ALA A 106 13.06 13.45 -5.95
CA ALA A 106 14.49 13.72 -5.83
C ALA A 106 15.17 13.42 -7.17
N GLY A 107 15.52 14.46 -7.92
CA GLY A 107 15.99 14.32 -9.30
C GLY A 107 14.95 13.62 -10.17
N SER A 108 15.32 12.51 -10.82
CA SER A 108 14.41 11.70 -11.64
C SER A 108 13.59 10.67 -10.85
N GLN A 109 13.81 10.55 -9.54
CA GLN A 109 13.09 9.61 -8.70
C GLN A 109 11.83 10.25 -8.13
N SER A 110 10.75 9.49 -8.08
CA SER A 110 9.50 9.90 -7.45
C SER A 110 8.82 8.70 -6.77
N TRP A 111 8.43 8.87 -5.51
CA TRP A 111 7.85 7.79 -4.70
C TRP A 111 6.83 8.36 -3.71
N PHE A 112 5.91 7.51 -3.24
CA PHE A 112 5.10 7.81 -2.07
C PHE A 112 5.91 7.45 -0.83
N HIS A 113 6.16 8.44 0.02
CA HIS A 113 6.81 8.22 1.30
C HIS A 113 5.82 7.55 2.26
N PHE A 114 6.32 6.58 3.03
CA PHE A 114 5.58 5.99 4.13
C PHE A 114 6.53 5.72 5.30
N ASP A 115 5.96 5.63 6.49
CA ASP A 115 6.68 5.24 7.70
C ASP A 115 5.81 4.35 8.58
N SER A 116 6.43 3.50 9.41
CA SER A 116 5.74 2.61 10.34
C SER A 116 6.54 2.42 11.63
N GLY A 117 5.84 2.03 12.68
CA GLY A 117 6.39 1.77 14.01
C GLY A 117 5.31 1.20 14.91
N GLU A 118 5.63 0.96 16.17
CA GLU A 118 4.73 0.27 17.11
C GLU A 118 4.34 1.16 18.29
N SER A 119 5.02 2.30 18.47
CA SER A 119 4.77 3.22 19.59
C SER A 119 4.22 4.58 19.17
N HIS A 120 3.53 5.24 20.10
CA HIS A 120 3.10 6.64 19.99
C HIS A 120 4.27 7.62 19.83
N GLU A 121 5.42 7.33 20.45
CA GLU A 121 6.62 8.13 20.29
C GLU A 121 7.11 8.09 18.83
N GLU A 122 7.19 6.90 18.26
CA GLU A 122 7.52 6.72 16.83
C GLU A 122 6.46 7.36 15.94
N LEU A 123 5.17 7.12 16.19
CA LEU A 123 4.08 7.71 15.39
C LEU A 123 4.18 9.23 15.34
N LYS A 124 4.47 9.86 16.49
CA LYS A 124 4.70 11.30 16.55
C LYS A 124 5.91 11.70 15.69
N VAL A 125 7.04 11.00 15.80
CA VAL A 125 8.24 11.29 14.99
C VAL A 125 7.96 11.16 13.49
N SER A 126 7.26 10.12 13.07
CA SER A 126 6.90 9.89 11.66
C SER A 126 5.96 10.95 11.10
N LEU A 127 4.99 11.40 11.89
CA LEU A 127 4.11 12.50 11.53
C LEU A 127 4.90 13.82 11.45
N GLU A 128 5.72 14.13 12.44
CA GLU A 128 6.59 15.32 12.43
C GLU A 128 7.52 15.36 11.21
N TYR A 129 8.04 14.22 10.79
CA TYR A 129 8.83 14.13 9.55
C TYR A 129 8.03 14.47 8.29
N SER A 130 6.71 14.31 8.34
CA SER A 130 5.76 14.59 7.28
C SER A 130 4.98 15.89 7.52
N ARG A 131 5.52 16.81 8.34
CA ARG A 131 4.90 18.11 8.65
C ARG A 131 4.44 18.84 7.38
N ASP A 132 3.26 19.44 7.42
CA ASP A 132 2.59 20.14 6.31
C ASP A 132 2.24 19.26 5.08
N ALA A 133 2.60 17.98 5.07
CA ALA A 133 2.17 17.05 4.03
C ALA A 133 0.75 16.55 4.30
N LEU A 134 0.01 16.27 3.22
CA LEU A 134 -1.25 15.54 3.28
C LEU A 134 -0.95 14.04 3.41
N VAL A 135 -1.43 13.41 4.48
CA VAL A 135 -1.16 11.99 4.79
C VAL A 135 -2.45 11.20 5.02
N ALA A 136 -2.34 9.88 4.92
CA ALA A 136 -3.29 8.91 5.46
C ALA A 136 -2.62 8.05 6.54
N VAL A 137 -3.31 7.82 7.65
CA VAL A 137 -2.79 7.15 8.85
C VAL A 137 -3.77 6.10 9.36
N GLY A 138 -3.24 4.97 9.82
CA GLY A 138 -4.02 3.89 10.41
C GLY A 138 -3.13 2.78 10.95
N LEU A 139 -3.75 1.67 11.33
CA LEU A 139 -3.02 0.44 11.64
C LEU A 139 -2.43 -0.17 10.37
N TRP A 140 -1.31 -0.87 10.52
CA TRP A 140 -0.71 -1.64 9.45
C TRP A 140 -1.73 -2.67 8.91
N PRO A 141 -2.07 -2.65 7.60
CA PRO A 141 -3.07 -3.56 7.05
C PRO A 141 -2.62 -5.03 7.12
N ASP A 142 -3.49 -5.94 7.55
CA ASP A 142 -3.19 -7.38 7.49
C ASP A 142 -3.25 -7.88 6.04
N TRP A 143 -2.16 -8.49 5.57
CA TRP A 143 -1.96 -8.88 4.18
C TRP A 143 -1.46 -10.32 4.00
N LEU A 144 -1.27 -11.07 5.09
CA LEU A 144 -0.57 -12.36 5.03
C LEU A 144 -1.31 -13.41 4.20
N TYR A 145 -2.64 -13.31 4.10
CA TYR A 145 -3.47 -14.28 3.41
C TYR A 145 -4.56 -13.61 2.57
N ASP A 146 -4.70 -14.08 1.33
CA ASP A 146 -5.83 -13.75 0.47
C ASP A 146 -7.15 -14.20 1.14
N ASN A 147 -8.14 -13.32 1.08
CA ASN A 147 -9.48 -13.53 1.58
C ASN A 147 -10.49 -12.71 0.76
N ASN A 148 -11.70 -12.48 1.30
CA ASN A 148 -12.73 -11.72 0.58
C ASN A 148 -12.41 -10.22 0.44
N ASP A 149 -11.50 -9.72 1.28
CA ASP A 149 -11.15 -8.31 1.43
C ASP A 149 -9.68 -8.03 1.11
N VAL A 150 -8.86 -9.06 0.88
CA VAL A 150 -7.45 -8.96 0.49
C VAL A 150 -7.19 -9.91 -0.66
N THR A 151 -6.55 -9.42 -1.72
CA THR A 151 -6.15 -10.28 -2.84
C THR A 151 -4.76 -9.93 -3.31
N SER A 152 -3.98 -10.94 -3.65
CA SER A 152 -2.60 -10.77 -4.10
C SER A 152 -2.35 -11.45 -5.45
N ALA A 153 -1.45 -10.84 -6.22
CA ALA A 153 -0.91 -11.40 -7.45
C ALA A 153 0.54 -10.97 -7.63
N ILE A 154 1.24 -11.64 -8.55
CA ILE A 154 2.64 -11.39 -8.84
C ILE A 154 2.79 -11.09 -10.33
N VAL A 155 3.61 -10.10 -10.65
CA VAL A 155 3.99 -9.79 -12.04
C VAL A 155 4.80 -10.97 -12.59
N PRO A 156 4.38 -11.62 -13.69
CA PRO A 156 5.11 -12.74 -14.26
C PRO A 156 6.56 -12.39 -14.63
N ASP A 157 7.45 -13.38 -14.59
CA ASP A 157 8.79 -13.25 -15.16
C ASP A 157 8.76 -13.28 -16.70
N ALA A 158 9.93 -13.13 -17.33
CA ALA A 158 10.05 -13.13 -18.79
C ALA A 158 9.59 -14.45 -19.47
N SER A 159 9.47 -15.55 -18.71
CA SER A 159 8.92 -16.81 -19.19
C SER A 159 7.40 -16.94 -18.99
N GLY A 160 6.76 -15.92 -18.42
CA GLY A 160 5.36 -15.95 -18.01
C GLY A 160 5.12 -16.70 -16.70
N SER A 161 6.18 -17.07 -15.98
CA SER A 161 6.07 -17.83 -14.73
C SER A 161 5.88 -16.90 -13.54
N VAL A 162 5.10 -17.34 -12.56
CA VAL A 162 4.94 -16.67 -11.27
C VAL A 162 5.67 -17.47 -10.20
N LYS A 163 6.50 -16.79 -9.38
CA LYS A 163 7.23 -17.41 -8.26
C LYS A 163 7.07 -16.57 -7.00
N GLY A 164 6.56 -17.18 -5.93
CA GLY A 164 6.56 -16.57 -4.59
C GLY A 164 7.94 -16.58 -3.93
N GLY A 165 8.12 -15.77 -2.87
CA GLY A 165 9.29 -15.85 -1.96
C GLY A 165 10.52 -15.02 -2.35
N ALA A 166 10.39 -14.03 -3.24
CA ALA A 166 11.50 -13.18 -3.68
C ALA A 166 11.65 -11.85 -2.89
N TYR A 167 10.96 -11.71 -1.75
CA TYR A 167 10.76 -10.43 -1.03
C TYR A 167 11.05 -10.51 0.46
#